data_AF-A0A090GC39-F1
#
_entry.id   AF-A0A090GC39-F1
#
_cell.length_a   1.000
_cell.length_b   1.000
_cell.length_c   1.000
_cell.angle_alpha   90.00
_cell.angle_beta   90.00
_cell.angle_gamma   90.00
#
_symmetry.space_group_name_H-M   'P 1'
#
loop_
_entity.id
_entity.type
_entity.pdbx_description
1 polymer ?
#
loop_
_entity_poly.entity_id
_entity_poly.type
_entity_poly.pdbx_seq_one_letter_code
_entity_poly.pdbx_strand_id
1 'polypeptide(L)'
;MLGRFLASRRGNFAIAAAVVMVPLMLGVAASVDLIGTSDDAAQLQNSLDAAGLAIGTKYQASMSASEVQQLGQTFFAANMSAADAQELSGSLAAFQASASGGPGAYFISLSSSVSRPAFISGMPAWQATRNASVKLKPGAQACVLALDQHADSAVSLQGSTDVAMNGCVIAANSDAPDAISRGGSAIVSAGCVSTVGGTQGLTPPNATLSCGAPHENQYASFDPLADVVPPAYTLCLPVPNGKTVTLSPGTYCDKTLSGKIALKPGTYIMRNVTIKPGGNGSLSGQGVTIFLMENSQLTINANEQVNLSPPTSGPYAGITIFQAHGNTQPLLLNGGSGSVVSGFIYAPDAAITYTGNSDMNAQGSCLRLVGDTIAMIGNSAVKSECTAELGGRAAYAGRMITLAK
;
A
#
# COMPACT_ATOMS: atom_id res chain seq x y z
N MET A 1 -44.45 5.10 -73.43
CA MET A 1 -43.80 4.08 -72.58
C MET A 1 -43.91 4.40 -71.07
N LEU A 2 -43.80 5.66 -70.62
CA LEU A 2 -44.01 6.02 -69.20
C LEU A 2 -45.40 5.67 -68.63
N GLY A 3 -46.48 5.79 -69.43
CA GLY A 3 -47.84 5.47 -68.98
C GLY A 3 -48.08 3.99 -68.66
N ARG A 4 -47.37 3.05 -69.31
CA ARG A 4 -47.43 1.61 -68.99
C ARG A 4 -46.57 1.25 -67.78
N PHE A 5 -45.58 2.07 -67.43
CA PHE A 5 -44.77 1.92 -66.21
C PHE A 5 -45.55 2.37 -64.97
N LEU A 6 -46.27 3.50 -65.06
CA LEU A 6 -47.13 4.02 -63.99
C LEU A 6 -48.38 3.15 -63.70
N ALA A 7 -48.83 2.35 -64.68
CA ALA A 7 -50.02 1.49 -64.54
C ALA A 7 -49.71 0.03 -64.17
N SER A 8 -48.44 -0.36 -64.02
CA SER A 8 -48.04 -1.74 -63.74
C SER A 8 -48.21 -2.09 -62.26
N ARG A 9 -49.17 -2.95 -61.92
CA ARG A 9 -49.46 -3.39 -60.54
C ARG A 9 -48.83 -4.74 -60.15
N ARG A 10 -48.09 -5.41 -61.05
CA ARG A 10 -47.62 -6.80 -60.87
C ARG A 10 -46.18 -6.96 -60.36
N GLY A 11 -45.54 -5.89 -59.89
CA GLY A 11 -44.21 -5.92 -59.27
C GLY A 11 -44.01 -4.93 -58.12
N ASN A 12 -45.10 -4.35 -57.60
CA ASN A 12 -45.04 -3.17 -56.74
C ASN A 12 -44.66 -3.48 -55.28
N PHE A 13 -44.96 -4.70 -54.80
CA PHE A 13 -44.64 -5.08 -53.43
C PHE A 13 -43.13 -5.19 -53.19
N ALA A 14 -42.39 -5.80 -54.13
CA ALA A 14 -40.94 -5.95 -54.00
C ALA A 14 -40.21 -4.60 -54.01
N ILE A 15 -40.63 -3.68 -54.88
CA ILE A 15 -40.04 -2.32 -54.96
C ILE A 15 -40.42 -1.50 -53.72
N ALA A 16 -41.68 -1.51 -53.29
CA ALA A 16 -42.10 -0.83 -52.08
C ALA A 16 -41.42 -1.40 -50.82
N ALA A 17 -41.29 -2.72 -50.72
CA ALA A 17 -40.57 -3.38 -49.64
C ALA A 17 -39.08 -3.03 -49.63
N ALA A 18 -38.43 -2.98 -50.80
CA ALA A 18 -37.03 -2.56 -50.91
C ALA A 18 -36.83 -1.11 -50.46
N VAL A 19 -37.72 -0.19 -50.87
CA VAL A 19 -37.65 1.23 -50.48
C VAL A 19 -37.89 1.41 -48.97
N VAL A 20 -38.79 0.63 -48.36
CA VAL A 20 -39.08 0.70 -46.91
C VAL A 20 -38.01 -0.01 -46.07
N MET A 21 -37.39 -1.07 -46.59
CA MET A 21 -36.31 -1.79 -45.90
C MET A 21 -35.07 -0.93 -45.67
N VAL A 22 -34.72 -0.04 -46.60
CA VAL A 22 -33.54 0.84 -46.47
C VAL A 22 -33.60 1.70 -45.19
N PRO A 23 -34.62 2.55 -44.94
CA PRO A 23 -34.67 3.36 -43.72
C PRO A 23 -34.81 2.50 -42.45
N LEU A 24 -35.45 1.33 -42.52
CA LEU A 24 -35.52 0.41 -41.37
C LEU A 24 -34.13 -0.15 -41.01
N MET A 25 -33.37 -0.61 -42.01
CA MET A 25 -32.01 -1.14 -41.79
C MET A 25 -31.04 -0.05 -41.33
N LEU A 26 -31.18 1.18 -41.85
CA LEU A 26 -30.43 2.33 -41.34
C LEU A 26 -30.76 2.62 -39.86
N GLY A 27 -32.03 2.52 -39.48
CA GLY A 27 -32.45 2.66 -38.08
C GLY A 27 -31.86 1.58 -37.17
N VAL A 28 -31.82 0.34 -37.63
CA VAL A 28 -31.18 -0.77 -36.90
C VAL A 28 -29.67 -0.55 -36.77
N ALA A 29 -28.99 -0.18 -37.86
CA ALA A 29 -27.55 0.11 -37.86
C ALA A 29 -27.19 1.22 -36.88
N ALA A 30 -27.92 2.34 -36.91
CA ALA A 30 -27.73 3.44 -35.97
C ALA A 30 -28.00 3.02 -34.51
N SER A 31 -28.98 2.13 -34.29
CA SER A 31 -29.27 1.61 -32.94
C SER A 31 -28.14 0.72 -32.43
N VAL A 32 -27.57 -0.15 -33.28
CA VAL A 32 -26.43 -1.01 -32.93
C VAL A 32 -25.21 -0.17 -32.58
N ASP A 33 -24.90 0.84 -33.40
CA ASP A 33 -23.79 1.76 -33.13
C ASP A 33 -23.99 2.53 -31.82
N LEU A 34 -25.18 3.08 -31.61
CA LEU A 34 -25.49 3.84 -30.40
C LEU A 34 -25.39 2.98 -29.13
N ILE A 35 -26.01 1.79 -29.15
CA ILE A 35 -25.96 0.85 -28.02
C ILE A 35 -24.53 0.42 -27.77
N GLY A 36 -23.80 0.09 -28.84
CA GLY A 36 -22.40 -0.29 -28.77
C GLY A 36 -21.53 0.80 -28.15
N THR A 37 -21.53 2.00 -28.71
CA THR A 37 -20.77 3.13 -28.16
C THR A 37 -21.21 3.50 -26.74
N SER A 38 -22.48 3.32 -26.40
CA SER A 38 -22.95 3.51 -25.02
C SER A 38 -22.36 2.50 -24.05
N ASP A 39 -22.22 1.23 -24.46
CA ASP A 39 -21.60 0.18 -23.66
C ASP A 39 -20.10 0.44 -23.49
N ASP A 40 -19.40 0.73 -24.60
CA ASP A 40 -17.98 1.07 -24.61
C ASP A 40 -17.71 2.29 -23.70
N ALA A 41 -18.60 3.29 -23.72
CA ALA A 41 -18.47 4.47 -22.88
C ALA A 41 -18.78 4.23 -21.39
N ALA A 42 -19.66 3.28 -21.07
CA ALA A 42 -19.91 2.87 -19.68
C ALA A 42 -18.71 2.09 -19.12
N GLN A 43 -18.15 1.19 -19.92
CA GLN A 43 -16.90 0.52 -19.61
C GLN A 43 -15.75 1.50 -19.42
N LEU A 44 -15.60 2.47 -20.33
CA LEU A 44 -14.56 3.51 -20.24
C LEU A 44 -14.65 4.28 -18.92
N GLN A 45 -15.88 4.65 -18.49
CA GLN A 45 -16.08 5.31 -17.20
C GLN A 45 -15.68 4.41 -16.03
N ASN A 46 -16.11 3.15 -16.02
CA ASN A 46 -15.77 2.19 -14.97
C ASN A 46 -14.25 2.00 -14.85
N SER A 47 -13.55 1.90 -15.99
CA SER A 47 -12.08 1.79 -16.03
C SER A 47 -11.38 3.05 -15.51
N LEU A 48 -11.89 4.24 -15.84
CA LEU A 48 -11.36 5.50 -15.32
C LEU A 48 -11.59 5.65 -13.81
N ASP A 49 -12.77 5.28 -13.32
CA ASP A 49 -13.11 5.32 -11.89
C ASP A 49 -12.23 4.34 -11.10
N ALA A 50 -12.06 3.10 -11.60
CA ALA A 50 -11.18 2.10 -10.99
C ALA A 50 -9.71 2.56 -10.98
N ALA A 51 -9.22 3.10 -12.10
CA ALA A 51 -7.87 3.66 -12.18
C ALA A 51 -7.68 4.85 -11.23
N GLY A 52 -8.66 5.75 -11.13
CA GLY A 52 -8.62 6.89 -10.23
C GLY A 52 -8.58 6.48 -8.77
N LEU A 53 -9.39 5.50 -8.37
CA LEU A 53 -9.37 4.94 -7.01
C LEU A 53 -8.02 4.27 -6.72
N ALA A 54 -7.49 3.49 -7.66
CA ALA A 54 -6.20 2.83 -7.51
C ALA A 54 -5.04 3.82 -7.36
N ILE A 55 -4.97 4.86 -8.21
CA ILE A 55 -4.04 5.98 -8.02
C ILE A 55 -4.25 6.61 -6.64
N GLY A 56 -5.50 6.84 -6.25
CA GLY A 56 -5.86 7.36 -4.94
C GLY A 56 -5.27 6.56 -3.77
N THR A 57 -5.09 5.24 -3.87
CA THR A 57 -4.47 4.42 -2.83
C THR A 57 -2.95 4.60 -2.75
N LYS A 58 -2.29 4.81 -3.90
CA LYS A 58 -0.81 4.81 -3.99
C LYS A 58 -0.20 6.20 -4.13
N TYR A 59 -1.00 7.23 -4.42
CA TYR A 59 -0.50 8.58 -4.70
C TYR A 59 0.31 9.14 -3.52
N GLN A 60 1.47 9.70 -3.81
CA GLN A 60 2.28 10.46 -2.87
C GLN A 60 2.57 11.82 -3.48
N ALA A 61 2.67 12.85 -2.64
CA ALA A 61 2.91 14.23 -3.09
C ALA A 61 4.25 14.40 -3.85
N SER A 62 5.19 13.47 -3.66
CA SER A 62 6.48 13.41 -4.33
C SER A 62 6.43 12.76 -5.73
N MET A 63 5.33 12.10 -6.10
CA MET A 63 5.22 11.46 -7.41
C MET A 63 5.21 12.49 -8.54
N SER A 64 6.01 12.24 -9.56
CA SER A 64 6.01 12.99 -10.81
C SER A 64 4.73 12.75 -11.62
N ALA A 65 4.40 13.69 -12.51
CA ALA A 65 3.25 13.54 -13.41
C ALA A 65 3.34 12.27 -14.28
N SER A 66 4.56 11.88 -14.70
CA SER A 66 4.79 10.65 -15.45
C SER A 66 4.51 9.38 -14.64
N GLU A 67 4.84 9.36 -13.34
CA GLU A 67 4.56 8.21 -12.47
C GLU A 67 3.06 8.05 -12.24
N VAL A 68 2.34 9.17 -12.04
CA VAL A 68 0.86 9.16 -11.91
C VAL A 68 0.22 8.66 -13.20
N GLN A 69 0.69 9.13 -14.35
CA GLN A 69 0.23 8.70 -15.67
C GLN A 69 0.43 7.18 -15.87
N GLN A 70 1.64 6.67 -15.63
CA GLN A 70 1.98 5.28 -15.85
C GLN A 70 1.21 4.34 -14.90
N LEU A 71 1.05 4.75 -13.63
CA LEU A 71 0.26 4.01 -12.67
C LEU A 71 -1.21 3.94 -13.11
N GLY A 72 -1.77 5.08 -13.53
CA GLY A 72 -3.13 5.17 -14.05
C GLY A 72 -3.35 4.26 -15.26
N GLN A 73 -2.44 4.28 -16.23
CA GLN A 73 -2.52 3.43 -17.42
C GLN A 73 -2.53 1.94 -17.08
N THR A 74 -1.74 1.52 -16.08
CA THR A 74 -1.68 0.12 -15.65
C THR A 74 -3.04 -0.37 -15.14
N PHE A 75 -3.66 0.39 -14.23
CA PHE A 75 -4.98 0.04 -13.70
C PHE A 75 -6.11 0.24 -14.72
N PHE A 76 -6.03 1.28 -15.54
CA PHE A 76 -6.99 1.53 -16.61
C PHE A 76 -6.99 0.37 -17.62
N ALA A 77 -5.82 -0.05 -18.11
CA ALA A 77 -5.68 -1.18 -19.03
C ALA A 77 -6.23 -2.48 -18.44
N ALA A 78 -5.94 -2.74 -17.16
CA ALA A 78 -6.39 -3.96 -16.48
C ALA A 78 -7.91 -4.04 -16.29
N ASN A 79 -8.61 -2.90 -16.22
CA ASN A 79 -10.06 -2.83 -16.02
C ASN A 79 -10.85 -2.61 -17.33
N MET A 80 -10.16 -2.29 -18.42
CA MET A 80 -10.78 -2.12 -19.74
C MET A 80 -11.01 -3.48 -20.41
N SER A 81 -12.25 -3.93 -20.53
CA SER A 81 -12.58 -5.18 -21.24
C SER A 81 -12.94 -4.93 -22.70
N ALA A 82 -11.97 -4.49 -23.51
CA ALA A 82 -12.19 -4.27 -24.94
C ALA A 82 -12.32 -5.59 -25.71
N ALA A 83 -13.25 -5.65 -26.68
CA ALA A 83 -13.36 -6.78 -27.60
C ALA A 83 -12.26 -6.78 -28.69
N ASP A 84 -11.62 -5.62 -28.92
CA ASP A 84 -10.62 -5.39 -29.96
C ASP A 84 -9.35 -4.72 -29.40
N ALA A 85 -8.18 -5.17 -29.86
CA ALA A 85 -6.88 -4.66 -29.42
C ALA A 85 -6.59 -3.22 -29.90
N GLN A 86 -7.14 -2.83 -31.06
CA GLN A 86 -7.05 -1.48 -31.62
C GLN A 86 -7.84 -0.48 -30.79
N GLU A 87 -9.03 -0.88 -30.32
CA GLU A 87 -9.87 -0.06 -29.43
C GLU A 87 -9.16 0.20 -28.11
N LEU A 88 -8.61 -0.86 -27.49
CA LEU A 88 -7.79 -0.75 -26.29
C LEU A 88 -6.57 0.16 -26.51
N SER A 89 -5.86 -0.02 -27.63
CA SER A 89 -4.67 0.77 -27.96
C SER A 89 -5.01 2.26 -28.15
N GLY A 90 -6.14 2.56 -28.81
CA GLY A 90 -6.64 3.93 -28.97
C GLY A 90 -6.97 4.59 -27.63
N SER A 91 -7.69 3.88 -26.76
CA SER A 91 -8.04 4.39 -25.43
C SER A 91 -6.84 4.57 -24.51
N LEU A 92 -5.82 3.70 -24.61
CA LEU A 92 -4.57 3.87 -23.88
C LEU A 92 -3.75 5.06 -24.37
N ALA A 93 -3.73 5.30 -25.69
CA ALA A 93 -3.06 6.46 -26.27
C ALA A 93 -3.77 7.78 -25.91
N ALA A 94 -5.10 7.76 -25.76
CA ALA A 94 -5.90 8.90 -25.34
C ALA A 94 -5.93 9.12 -23.82
N PHE A 95 -5.50 8.14 -23.03
CA PHE A 95 -5.55 8.20 -21.57
C PHE A 95 -4.65 9.30 -21.02
N GLN A 96 -5.20 10.11 -20.12
CA GLN A 96 -4.48 11.13 -19.38
C GLN A 96 -4.85 11.05 -17.91
N ALA A 97 -3.85 11.17 -17.04
CA ALA A 97 -4.01 11.29 -15.60
C ALA A 97 -3.11 12.40 -15.06
N SER A 98 -3.66 13.20 -14.17
CA SER A 98 -2.94 14.29 -13.52
C SER A 98 -3.36 14.40 -12.06
N ALA A 99 -2.45 14.91 -11.23
CA ALA A 99 -2.72 15.19 -9.84
C ALA A 99 -2.57 16.69 -9.56
N SER A 100 -3.43 17.22 -8.71
CA SER A 100 -3.42 18.62 -8.28
C SER A 100 -3.83 18.73 -6.81
N GLY A 101 -3.73 19.93 -6.24
CA GLY A 101 -4.10 20.20 -4.85
C GLY A 101 -2.90 20.30 -3.91
N GLY A 102 -3.12 20.05 -2.62
CA GLY A 102 -2.12 20.25 -1.58
C GLY A 102 -2.42 19.45 -0.30
N PRO A 103 -1.70 19.71 0.81
CA PRO A 103 -1.75 18.88 2.02
C PRO A 103 -3.15 18.66 2.61
N GLY A 104 -4.10 19.58 2.39
CA GLY A 104 -5.48 19.43 2.85
C GLY A 104 -6.35 18.50 1.99
N ALA A 105 -6.07 18.41 0.69
CA ALA A 105 -6.70 17.47 -0.25
C ALA A 105 -5.98 17.52 -1.61
N TYR A 106 -5.80 16.33 -2.20
CA TYR A 106 -5.36 16.16 -3.57
C TYR A 106 -6.52 15.75 -4.46
N PHE A 107 -6.45 16.08 -5.74
CA PHE A 107 -7.42 15.69 -6.76
C PHE A 107 -6.69 14.99 -7.90
N ILE A 108 -7.10 13.77 -8.20
CA ILE A 108 -6.64 13.01 -9.36
C ILE A 108 -7.69 13.16 -10.45
N SER A 109 -7.31 13.69 -11.60
CA SER A 109 -8.20 13.85 -12.75
C SER A 109 -7.74 12.94 -13.87
N LEU A 110 -8.67 12.12 -14.37
CA LEU A 110 -8.42 11.15 -15.42
C LEU A 110 -9.36 11.42 -16.60
N SER A 111 -8.89 11.18 -17.81
CA SER A 111 -9.70 11.20 -19.01
C SER A 111 -9.19 10.19 -20.04
N SER A 112 -10.10 9.71 -20.87
CA SER A 112 -9.77 8.90 -22.05
C SER A 112 -10.92 8.98 -23.05
N SER A 113 -10.70 8.49 -24.27
CA SER A 113 -11.70 8.35 -25.30
C SER A 113 -11.67 6.97 -25.95
N VAL A 114 -12.82 6.56 -26.47
CA VAL A 114 -13.00 5.33 -27.23
C VAL A 114 -13.66 5.66 -28.56
N SER A 115 -13.25 4.98 -29.63
CA SER A 115 -13.71 5.22 -30.99
C SER A 115 -14.15 3.92 -31.64
N ARG A 116 -15.45 3.75 -31.81
CA ARG A 116 -16.07 2.58 -32.44
C ARG A 116 -16.31 2.85 -33.94
N PRO A 117 -15.81 1.99 -34.84
CA PRO A 117 -16.17 2.07 -36.26
C PRO A 117 -17.69 1.97 -36.42
N ALA A 118 -18.28 2.80 -37.29
CA ALA A 118 -19.70 2.71 -37.59
C ALA A 118 -20.02 1.38 -38.30
N PHE A 119 -21.22 0.83 -38.03
CA PHE A 119 -21.72 -0.39 -38.65
C PHE A 119 -21.76 -0.28 -40.18
N ILE A 120 -22.04 0.92 -40.69
CA ILE A 120 -22.05 1.21 -42.13
C ILE A 120 -20.68 1.75 -42.55
N SER A 121 -19.99 0.99 -43.40
CA SER A 121 -18.69 1.40 -43.96
C SER A 121 -18.79 2.76 -44.67
N GLY A 122 -17.82 3.64 -44.40
CA GLY A 122 -17.77 5.00 -44.95
C GLY A 122 -18.49 6.06 -44.12
N MET A 123 -19.23 5.68 -43.06
CA MET A 123 -19.71 6.63 -42.06
C MET A 123 -18.62 6.97 -41.03
N PRO A 124 -18.65 8.17 -40.42
CA PRO A 124 -17.74 8.54 -39.35
C PRO A 124 -17.82 7.56 -38.17
N ALA A 125 -16.69 7.29 -37.54
CA ALA A 125 -16.65 6.51 -36.30
C ALA A 125 -17.40 7.23 -35.17
N TRP A 126 -18.03 6.46 -34.31
CA TRP A 126 -18.69 6.95 -33.11
C TRP A 126 -17.66 7.07 -31.99
N GLN A 127 -17.55 8.26 -31.42
CA GLN A 127 -16.57 8.54 -30.36
C GLN A 127 -17.28 8.85 -29.05
N ALA A 128 -16.71 8.36 -27.96
CA ALA A 128 -17.11 8.73 -26.61
C ALA A 128 -15.88 9.11 -25.78
N THR A 129 -15.96 10.25 -25.10
CA THR A 129 -14.96 10.71 -24.14
C THR A 129 -15.55 10.63 -22.75
N ARG A 130 -14.75 10.19 -21.77
CA ARG A 130 -15.12 10.14 -20.36
C ARG A 130 -14.03 10.74 -19.50
N ASN A 131 -14.46 11.27 -18.35
CA ASN A 131 -13.60 11.86 -17.35
C ASN A 131 -13.98 11.26 -15.98
N ALA A 132 -12.99 11.11 -15.11
CA ALA A 132 -13.18 10.75 -13.71
C ALA A 132 -12.34 11.69 -12.85
N SER A 133 -12.84 12.02 -11.66
CA SER A 133 -12.05 12.74 -10.66
C SER A 133 -12.12 12.01 -9.33
N VAL A 134 -11.01 11.99 -8.60
CA VAL A 134 -10.92 11.36 -7.28
C VAL A 134 -10.31 12.35 -6.32
N LYS A 135 -11.04 12.61 -5.23
CA LYS A 135 -10.56 13.40 -4.11
C LYS A 135 -9.84 12.49 -3.12
N LEU A 136 -8.60 12.84 -2.83
CA LEU A 136 -7.74 12.16 -1.86
C LEU A 136 -7.50 13.08 -0.66
N LYS A 137 -7.82 12.58 0.53
CA LYS A 137 -7.27 13.12 1.78
C LYS A 137 -6.15 12.18 2.23
N PRO A 138 -4.89 12.67 2.31
CA PRO A 138 -3.72 11.80 2.52
C PRO A 138 -3.73 11.04 3.85
N GLY A 139 -4.48 11.52 4.85
CA GLY A 139 -4.44 10.97 6.21
C GLY A 139 -3.23 11.51 6.99
N ALA A 140 -3.00 10.96 8.18
CA ALA A 140 -1.87 11.34 9.03
C ALA A 140 -0.79 10.25 9.02
N GLN A 141 0.47 10.61 9.26
CA GLN A 141 1.57 9.64 9.20
C GLN A 141 1.48 8.64 10.37
N ALA A 142 1.39 7.36 10.05
CA ALA A 142 1.38 6.28 11.02
C ALA A 142 2.81 5.88 11.42
N CYS A 143 3.07 5.79 12.72
CA CYS A 143 4.30 5.23 13.27
C CYS A 143 4.16 3.74 13.61
N VAL A 144 2.95 3.34 13.98
CA VAL A 144 2.57 1.96 14.29
C VAL A 144 1.31 1.66 13.52
N LEU A 145 1.29 0.54 12.80
CA LEU A 145 0.14 0.05 12.06
C LEU A 145 -0.02 -1.46 12.25
N ALA A 146 -1.07 -1.87 12.96
CA ALA A 146 -1.51 -3.26 12.98
C ALA A 146 -2.45 -3.52 11.79
N LEU A 147 -2.15 -4.57 11.02
CA LEU A 147 -2.84 -4.90 9.76
C LEU A 147 -3.99 -5.90 9.94
N ASP A 148 -3.99 -6.69 11.03
CA ASP A 148 -5.05 -7.65 11.32
C ASP A 148 -6.42 -6.93 11.41
N GLN A 149 -7.42 -7.47 10.72
CA GLN A 149 -8.76 -6.88 10.59
C GLN A 149 -9.71 -7.24 11.73
N HIS A 150 -9.39 -8.23 12.55
CA HIS A 150 -10.29 -8.80 13.57
C HIS A 150 -9.63 -9.11 14.91
N ALA A 151 -8.31 -8.93 15.04
CA ALA A 151 -7.61 -9.23 16.28
C ALA A 151 -8.07 -8.33 17.44
N ASP A 152 -8.45 -8.96 18.54
CA ASP A 152 -8.58 -8.27 19.83
C ASP A 152 -7.23 -7.67 20.21
N SER A 153 -7.22 -6.42 20.69
CA SER A 153 -5.98 -5.74 21.09
C SER A 153 -4.86 -5.80 20.02
N ALA A 154 -5.22 -5.63 18.74
CA ALA A 154 -4.30 -5.66 17.60
C ALA A 154 -3.06 -4.76 17.79
N VAL A 155 -3.22 -3.61 18.47
CA VAL A 155 -2.10 -2.95 19.16
C VAL A 155 -2.32 -3.01 20.67
N SER A 156 -1.39 -3.66 21.37
CA SER A 156 -1.45 -3.84 22.82
C SER A 156 -0.30 -3.08 23.49
N LEU A 157 -0.65 -2.13 24.36
CA LEU A 157 0.26 -1.33 25.17
C LEU A 157 0.09 -1.76 26.64
N GLN A 158 0.98 -2.61 27.17
CA GLN A 158 0.79 -3.24 28.49
C GLN A 158 2.00 -3.07 29.42
N GLY A 159 1.72 -2.99 30.73
CA GLY A 159 2.72 -2.95 31.78
C GLY A 159 2.89 -1.55 32.38
N SER A 160 4.14 -1.17 32.66
CA SER A 160 4.54 0.15 33.15
C SER A 160 5.40 0.86 32.10
N THR A 161 4.81 1.09 30.93
CA THR A 161 5.53 1.47 29.72
C THR A 161 5.22 2.91 29.34
N ASP A 162 6.24 3.72 29.07
CA ASP A 162 6.07 5.05 28.48
C ASP A 162 6.25 4.97 26.96
N VAL A 163 5.19 5.22 26.19
CA VAL A 163 5.20 5.20 24.72
C VAL A 163 5.04 6.62 24.20
N ALA A 164 6.13 7.22 23.72
CA ALA A 164 6.14 8.58 23.18
C ALA A 164 6.31 8.58 21.66
N MET A 165 5.26 8.93 20.92
CA MET A 165 5.18 9.03 19.46
C MET A 165 4.64 10.40 19.03
N ASN A 166 5.23 11.47 19.57
CA ASN A 166 4.79 12.84 19.34
C ASN A 166 4.75 13.15 17.84
N GLY A 167 3.61 13.64 17.33
CA GLY A 167 3.42 13.97 15.92
C GLY A 167 3.09 12.79 14.99
N CYS A 168 2.92 11.58 15.54
CA CYS A 168 2.66 10.36 14.77
C CYS A 168 1.34 9.69 15.19
N VAL A 169 0.77 8.88 14.30
CA VAL A 169 -0.46 8.11 14.57
C VAL A 169 -0.14 6.66 14.92
N ILE A 170 -0.81 6.14 15.93
CA ILE A 170 -0.91 4.69 16.19
C ILE A 170 -2.20 4.22 15.53
N ALA A 171 -2.10 3.26 14.61
CA ALA A 171 -3.23 2.77 13.83
C ALA A 171 -3.43 1.26 13.96
N ALA A 172 -4.70 0.84 13.92
CA ALA A 172 -5.08 -0.56 13.84
C ALA A 172 -6.23 -0.74 12.86
N ASN A 173 -6.10 -1.75 12.00
CA ASN A 173 -7.15 -2.15 11.05
C ASN A 173 -8.22 -3.05 11.67
N SER A 174 -8.02 -3.49 12.91
CA SER A 174 -8.97 -4.37 13.60
C SER A 174 -10.29 -3.67 13.89
N ASP A 175 -11.40 -4.37 13.62
CA ASP A 175 -12.77 -3.96 13.94
C ASP A 175 -13.22 -4.35 15.36
N ALA A 176 -12.33 -4.97 16.14
CA ALA A 176 -12.59 -5.34 17.53
C ALA A 176 -12.91 -4.12 18.41
N PRO A 177 -13.75 -4.26 19.45
CA PRO A 177 -14.06 -3.17 20.37
C PRO A 177 -12.85 -2.65 21.15
N ASP A 178 -11.75 -3.40 21.14
CA ASP A 178 -10.49 -3.09 21.80
C ASP A 178 -9.29 -3.16 20.86
N ALA A 179 -9.49 -2.91 19.56
CA ALA A 179 -8.47 -2.93 18.52
C ALA A 179 -7.13 -2.28 18.93
N ILE A 180 -7.20 -1.21 19.72
CA ILE A 180 -6.04 -0.71 20.46
C ILE A 180 -6.36 -0.69 21.95
N SER A 181 -5.54 -1.39 22.73
CA SER A 181 -5.70 -1.51 24.17
C SER A 181 -4.49 -0.97 24.92
N ARG A 182 -4.73 -0.25 26.00
CA ARG A 182 -3.70 0.17 26.97
C ARG A 182 -4.07 -0.34 28.36
N GLY A 183 -3.29 -1.29 28.85
CA GLY A 183 -3.43 -1.89 30.18
C GLY A 183 -2.35 -1.45 31.17
N GLY A 184 -2.62 -1.65 32.47
CA GLY A 184 -1.67 -1.36 33.55
C GLY A 184 -1.46 0.13 33.79
N SER A 185 -0.21 0.52 34.01
CA SER A 185 0.23 1.90 34.27
C SER A 185 0.94 2.51 33.07
N ALA A 186 0.72 1.96 31.87
CA ALA A 186 1.31 2.48 30.65
C ALA A 186 0.86 3.92 30.38
N ILE A 187 1.79 4.75 29.91
CA ILE A 187 1.59 6.14 29.50
C ILE A 187 1.78 6.20 27.99
N VAL A 188 0.86 6.86 27.29
CA VAL A 188 0.92 7.02 25.83
C VAL A 188 0.89 8.51 25.49
N SER A 189 1.86 8.98 24.72
CA SER A 189 1.84 10.31 24.09
C SER A 189 1.94 10.13 22.59
N ALA A 190 0.94 10.58 21.82
CA ALA A 190 0.96 10.44 20.36
C ALA A 190 0.30 11.63 19.66
N GLY A 191 0.56 11.79 18.36
CA GLY A 191 -0.18 12.75 17.55
C GLY A 191 -1.67 12.41 17.51
N CYS A 192 -1.99 11.15 17.21
CA CYS A 192 -3.34 10.63 17.35
C CYS A 192 -3.37 9.10 17.42
N VAL A 193 -4.57 8.55 17.60
CA VAL A 193 -4.87 7.12 17.48
C VAL A 193 -5.99 6.97 16.46
N SER A 194 -5.87 6.04 15.52
CA SER A 194 -6.87 5.79 14.46
C SER A 194 -7.19 4.31 14.35
N THR A 195 -8.45 3.92 14.51
CA THR A 195 -8.85 2.51 14.52
C THR A 195 -10.11 2.28 13.70
N VAL A 196 -10.23 1.08 13.12
CA VAL A 196 -11.49 0.62 12.51
C VAL A 196 -12.51 0.29 13.59
N GLY A 197 -12.10 -0.44 14.63
CA GLY A 197 -12.92 -0.78 15.79
C GLY A 197 -12.87 0.29 16.88
N GLY A 198 -12.80 -0.17 18.14
CA GLY A 198 -12.75 0.67 19.33
C GLY A 198 -11.39 0.71 20.01
N THR A 199 -11.28 1.56 21.03
CA THR A 199 -10.09 1.67 21.86
C THR A 199 -10.40 1.46 23.34
N GLN A 200 -9.49 0.83 24.06
CA GLN A 200 -9.61 0.62 25.51
C GLN A 200 -8.48 1.30 26.26
N GLY A 201 -8.85 2.10 27.25
CA GLY A 201 -7.89 2.82 28.07
C GLY A 201 -7.08 3.82 27.25
N LEU A 202 -7.67 4.73 26.49
CA LEU A 202 -6.90 5.82 25.85
C LEU A 202 -7.38 7.18 26.34
N THR A 203 -7.59 7.28 27.65
CA THR A 203 -8.03 8.51 28.33
C THR A 203 -6.90 9.13 29.17
N PRO A 204 -6.92 10.47 29.35
CA PRO A 204 -6.06 11.15 30.31
C PRO A 204 -6.23 10.61 31.75
N PRO A 205 -5.19 10.67 32.60
CA PRO A 205 -3.85 11.23 32.35
C PRO A 205 -2.89 10.28 31.62
N ASN A 206 -3.27 9.00 31.48
CA ASN A 206 -2.39 7.95 30.98
C ASN A 206 -2.31 7.90 29.44
N ALA A 207 -3.09 8.72 28.73
CA ALA A 207 -2.98 8.93 27.30
C ALA A 207 -3.13 10.42 26.98
N THR A 208 -2.14 10.99 26.29
CA THR A 208 -2.12 12.37 25.82
C THR A 208 -2.03 12.37 24.30
N LEU A 209 -3.12 12.76 23.64
CA LEU A 209 -3.22 12.78 22.17
C LEU A 209 -3.33 14.22 21.67
N SER A 210 -2.52 14.61 20.69
CA SER A 210 -2.61 15.96 20.10
C SER A 210 -3.95 16.22 19.40
N CYS A 211 -4.61 15.18 18.89
CA CYS A 211 -5.95 15.24 18.32
C CYS A 211 -7.09 15.29 19.36
N GLY A 212 -6.78 15.25 20.67
CA GLY A 212 -7.73 15.29 21.77
C GLY A 212 -8.29 13.93 22.16
N ALA A 213 -8.86 13.17 21.22
CA ALA A 213 -9.43 11.84 21.46
C ALA A 213 -9.10 10.86 20.32
N PRO A 214 -9.05 9.54 20.58
CA PRO A 214 -8.90 8.55 19.52
C PRO A 214 -9.96 8.69 18.43
N HIS A 215 -9.56 8.49 17.18
CA HIS A 215 -10.48 8.37 16.05
C HIS A 215 -10.84 6.90 15.86
N GLU A 216 -11.97 6.50 16.40
CA GLU A 216 -12.58 5.17 16.22
C GLU A 216 -13.49 5.14 15.00
N ASN A 217 -13.89 3.95 14.53
CA ASN A 217 -14.78 3.76 13.37
C ASN A 217 -14.24 4.42 12.08
N GLN A 218 -12.93 4.39 11.90
CA GLN A 218 -12.26 4.91 10.70
C GLN A 218 -12.14 3.82 9.64
N TYR A 219 -11.78 4.23 8.41
CA TYR A 219 -11.43 3.26 7.38
C TYR A 219 -10.09 2.59 7.69
N ALA A 220 -9.96 1.32 7.27
CA ALA A 220 -8.71 0.58 7.37
C ALA A 220 -7.60 1.33 6.63
N SER A 221 -6.42 1.37 7.25
CA SER A 221 -5.22 1.96 6.69
C SER A 221 -4.59 0.98 5.70
N PHE A 222 -4.10 1.50 4.57
CA PHE A 222 -3.41 0.69 3.58
C PHE A 222 -2.06 0.20 4.11
N ASP A 223 -1.68 -1.01 3.74
CA ASP A 223 -0.33 -1.51 3.98
C ASP A 223 0.68 -0.68 3.15
N PRO A 224 1.60 0.05 3.80
CA PRO A 224 2.56 0.91 3.12
C PRO A 224 3.63 0.17 2.31
N LEU A 225 3.83 -1.13 2.55
CA LEU A 225 4.90 -1.93 1.95
C LEU A 225 4.39 -3.17 1.21
N ALA A 226 3.07 -3.33 1.00
CA ALA A 226 2.48 -4.45 0.28
C ALA A 226 3.04 -4.66 -1.15
N ASP A 227 3.45 -3.59 -1.83
CA ASP A 227 4.02 -3.66 -3.18
C ASP A 227 5.54 -3.93 -3.20
N VAL A 228 6.21 -3.99 -2.03
CA VAL A 228 7.65 -4.23 -1.99
C VAL A 228 7.92 -5.69 -2.32
N VAL A 229 8.55 -5.90 -3.48
CA VAL A 229 8.96 -7.23 -3.92
C VAL A 229 10.33 -7.58 -3.32
N PRO A 230 10.43 -8.67 -2.53
CA PRO A 230 11.71 -9.17 -2.03
C PRO A 230 12.66 -9.52 -3.19
N PRO A 231 13.98 -9.35 -2.99
CA PRO A 231 14.95 -9.74 -4.00
C PRO A 231 14.93 -11.26 -4.24
N ALA A 232 15.20 -11.68 -5.46
CA ALA A 232 15.30 -13.10 -5.81
C ALA A 232 16.46 -13.78 -5.05
N TYR A 233 16.28 -15.06 -4.73
CA TYR A 233 17.29 -15.83 -4.02
C TYR A 233 18.57 -15.99 -4.84
N THR A 234 19.70 -15.86 -4.16
CA THR A 234 21.03 -16.18 -4.71
C THR A 234 21.58 -17.44 -4.04
N LEU A 235 22.77 -17.87 -4.46
CA LEU A 235 23.46 -18.99 -3.81
C LEU A 235 23.63 -18.71 -2.31
N CYS A 236 23.30 -19.71 -1.48
CA CYS A 236 23.47 -19.63 -0.03
C CYS A 236 24.95 -19.47 0.31
N LEU A 237 25.29 -18.35 0.96
CA LEU A 237 26.64 -18.02 1.38
C LEU A 237 27.01 -18.77 2.67
N PRO A 238 28.29 -19.14 2.84
CA PRO A 238 28.76 -19.72 4.08
C PRO A 238 28.75 -18.69 5.22
N VAL A 239 28.42 -19.16 6.43
CA VAL A 239 28.51 -18.37 7.66
C VAL A 239 29.86 -18.68 8.32
N PRO A 240 30.70 -17.67 8.63
CA PRO A 240 31.94 -17.87 9.37
C PRO A 240 31.71 -18.57 10.71
N ASN A 241 32.58 -19.51 11.06
CA ASN A 241 32.55 -20.16 12.37
C ASN A 241 33.04 -19.20 13.46
N GLY A 242 32.36 -19.16 14.61
CA GLY A 242 32.81 -18.42 15.79
C GLY A 242 31.69 -17.71 16.54
N LYS A 243 32.06 -17.06 17.65
CA LYS A 243 31.15 -16.23 18.47
C LYS A 243 30.99 -14.81 17.95
N THR A 244 31.83 -14.39 17.01
CA THR A 244 31.74 -13.10 16.31
C THR A 244 31.71 -13.39 14.82
N VAL A 245 30.60 -13.06 14.19
CA VAL A 245 30.31 -13.38 12.79
C VAL A 245 30.11 -12.07 12.05
N THR A 246 30.94 -11.81 11.04
CA THR A 246 30.72 -10.69 10.12
C THR A 246 30.22 -11.21 8.79
N LEU A 247 29.02 -10.78 8.40
CA LEU A 247 28.37 -11.19 7.16
C LEU A 247 28.53 -10.09 6.10
N SER A 248 28.62 -10.53 4.85
CA SER A 248 28.54 -9.66 3.67
C SER A 248 27.14 -9.79 3.07
N PRO A 249 26.64 -8.79 2.32
CA PRO A 249 25.33 -8.87 1.68
C PRO A 249 25.17 -10.12 0.81
N GLY A 250 24.01 -10.76 0.88
CA GLY A 250 23.71 -11.98 0.14
C GLY A 250 22.67 -12.87 0.81
N THR A 251 22.53 -14.10 0.30
CA THR A 251 21.55 -15.07 0.78
C THR A 251 22.18 -16.02 1.81
N TYR A 252 21.53 -16.23 2.95
CA TYR A 252 21.91 -17.17 3.99
C TYR A 252 20.75 -18.13 4.24
N CYS A 253 21.03 -19.44 4.30
CA CYS A 253 20.01 -20.48 4.30
C CYS A 253 20.22 -21.49 5.42
N ASP A 254 19.14 -21.95 6.08
CA ASP A 254 19.13 -23.13 6.95
C ASP A 254 20.17 -23.09 8.09
N LYS A 255 20.24 -21.96 8.79
CA LYS A 255 21.20 -21.72 9.89
C LYS A 255 20.56 -21.04 11.08
N THR A 256 21.21 -21.21 12.23
CA THR A 256 21.01 -20.33 13.39
C THR A 256 22.21 -19.41 13.52
N LEU A 257 21.97 -18.09 13.49
CA LEU A 257 22.99 -17.08 13.75
C LEU A 257 22.96 -16.72 15.24
N SER A 258 24.12 -16.83 15.90
CA SER A 258 24.29 -16.55 17.33
C SER A 258 25.61 -15.83 17.60
N GLY A 259 25.76 -15.30 18.81
CA GLY A 259 26.90 -14.48 19.22
C GLY A 259 26.79 -13.02 18.77
N LYS A 260 27.91 -12.42 18.40
CA LYS A 260 28.02 -11.05 17.89
C LYS A 260 27.97 -11.07 16.37
N ILE A 261 26.83 -10.72 15.81
CA ILE A 261 26.55 -10.70 14.37
C ILE A 261 26.71 -9.25 13.89
N ALA A 262 27.64 -9.02 12.97
CA ALA A 262 27.86 -7.73 12.32
C ALA A 262 27.58 -7.86 10.82
N LEU A 263 26.71 -7.01 10.31
CA LEU A 263 26.31 -6.95 8.91
C LEU A 263 27.00 -5.76 8.25
N LYS A 264 27.74 -6.01 7.17
CA LYS A 264 28.21 -4.92 6.29
C LYS A 264 27.00 -4.27 5.57
N PRO A 265 27.09 -2.99 5.16
CA PRO A 265 26.00 -2.32 4.43
C PRO A 265 25.54 -3.13 3.20
N GLY A 266 24.22 -3.26 3.02
CA GLY A 266 23.60 -3.95 1.89
C GLY A 266 22.42 -4.85 2.26
N THR A 267 21.97 -5.67 1.31
CA THR A 267 20.77 -6.49 1.44
C THR A 267 21.08 -7.93 1.84
N TYR A 268 20.34 -8.44 2.82
CA TYR A 268 20.49 -9.80 3.36
C TYR A 268 19.19 -10.57 3.16
N ILE A 269 19.28 -11.75 2.56
CA ILE A 269 18.14 -12.64 2.37
C ILE A 269 18.32 -13.84 3.30
N MET A 270 17.49 -13.91 4.32
CA MET A 270 17.51 -14.97 5.33
C MET A 270 16.42 -15.97 4.98
N ARG A 271 16.80 -17.18 4.56
CA ARG A 271 15.88 -18.22 4.12
C ARG A 271 15.90 -19.40 5.09
N ASN A 272 14.81 -19.61 5.83
CA ASN A 272 14.77 -20.60 6.91
C ASN A 272 15.93 -20.43 7.93
N VAL A 273 16.20 -19.18 8.32
CA VAL A 273 17.28 -18.81 9.25
C VAL A 273 16.71 -18.27 10.55
N THR A 274 17.24 -18.73 11.68
CA THR A 274 16.94 -18.18 13.01
C THR A 274 18.06 -17.21 13.41
N ILE A 275 17.75 -15.93 13.56
CA ILE A 275 18.66 -14.94 14.13
C ILE A 275 18.35 -14.81 15.61
N LYS A 276 19.23 -15.35 16.44
CA LYS A 276 19.12 -15.33 17.89
C LYS A 276 20.52 -15.19 18.50
N PRO A 277 21.01 -13.96 18.71
CA PRO A 277 22.34 -13.71 19.27
C PRO A 277 22.63 -14.53 20.52
N GLY A 278 21.72 -14.56 21.51
CA GLY A 278 21.86 -15.34 22.73
C GLY A 278 22.95 -14.82 23.67
N GLY A 279 22.77 -15.03 24.98
CA GLY A 279 23.71 -14.50 26.00
C GLY A 279 23.88 -12.99 25.86
N ASN A 280 25.10 -12.47 25.96
CA ASN A 280 25.39 -11.05 25.71
C ASN A 280 25.74 -10.79 24.23
N GLY A 281 24.99 -11.44 23.32
CA GLY A 281 25.16 -11.32 21.88
C GLY A 281 24.72 -9.96 21.35
N SER A 282 25.01 -9.71 20.07
CA SER A 282 24.61 -8.46 19.42
C SER A 282 24.27 -8.66 17.96
N LEU A 283 23.38 -7.85 17.42
CA LEU A 283 23.10 -7.73 15.99
C LEU A 283 23.32 -6.28 15.56
N SER A 284 24.32 -6.03 14.72
CA SER A 284 24.65 -4.68 14.25
C SER A 284 24.78 -4.59 12.74
N GLY A 285 24.38 -3.47 12.15
CA GLY A 285 24.48 -3.22 10.72
C GLY A 285 23.94 -1.84 10.35
N GLN A 286 24.71 -1.06 9.59
CA GLN A 286 24.28 0.26 9.13
C GLN A 286 24.05 0.22 7.61
N GLY A 287 22.95 0.81 7.15
CA GLY A 287 22.60 0.75 5.73
C GLY A 287 22.24 -0.67 5.29
N VAL A 288 21.48 -1.41 6.11
CA VAL A 288 21.13 -2.81 5.85
C VAL A 288 19.63 -3.01 5.72
N THR A 289 19.23 -3.92 4.84
CA THR A 289 17.87 -4.44 4.77
C THR A 289 17.92 -5.95 4.96
N ILE A 290 17.21 -6.46 5.96
CA ILE A 290 17.15 -7.88 6.31
C ILE A 290 15.79 -8.42 5.88
N PHE A 291 15.79 -9.29 4.87
CA PHE A 291 14.62 -10.02 4.42
C PHE A 291 14.51 -11.36 5.16
N LEU A 292 13.44 -11.54 5.95
CA LEU A 292 13.11 -12.79 6.63
C LEU A 292 12.13 -13.58 5.78
N MET A 293 12.65 -14.55 5.03
CA MET A 293 11.91 -15.38 4.08
C MET A 293 11.58 -16.76 4.66
N GLU A 294 10.49 -17.37 4.17
CA GLU A 294 10.02 -18.69 4.61
C GLU A 294 9.78 -18.74 6.13
N ASN A 295 10.44 -19.64 6.88
CA ASN A 295 10.31 -19.75 8.34
C ASN A 295 11.40 -18.97 9.10
N SER A 296 12.02 -17.98 8.47
CA SER A 296 13.06 -17.19 9.14
C SER A 296 12.49 -16.40 10.31
N GLN A 297 13.23 -16.35 11.41
CA GLN A 297 12.83 -15.71 12.65
C GLN A 297 13.93 -14.79 13.15
N LEU A 298 13.55 -13.65 13.75
CA LEU A 298 14.44 -12.78 14.49
C LEU A 298 13.96 -12.63 15.93
N THR A 299 14.84 -12.93 16.87
CA THR A 299 14.59 -12.84 18.30
C THR A 299 15.77 -12.15 18.97
N ILE A 300 15.53 -10.95 19.49
CA ILE A 300 16.47 -10.19 20.33
C ILE A 300 15.93 -10.14 21.75
N ASN A 301 16.71 -10.61 22.74
CA ASN A 301 16.34 -10.61 24.16
C ASN A 301 16.97 -9.43 24.92
N ALA A 302 16.40 -9.07 26.08
CA ALA A 302 16.75 -7.85 26.85
C ALA A 302 18.24 -7.66 27.17
N ASN A 303 19.03 -8.74 27.25
CA ASN A 303 20.46 -8.69 27.54
C ASN A 303 21.34 -8.63 26.28
N GLU A 304 20.72 -8.59 25.11
CA GLU A 304 21.37 -8.50 23.80
C GLU A 304 21.28 -7.06 23.26
N GLN A 305 22.24 -6.67 22.43
CA GLN A 305 22.24 -5.34 21.80
C GLN A 305 21.85 -5.41 20.32
N VAL A 306 20.96 -4.53 19.89
CA VAL A 306 20.61 -4.38 18.47
C VAL A 306 20.88 -2.96 18.00
N ASN A 307 21.66 -2.82 16.92
CA ASN A 307 21.95 -1.53 16.29
C ASN A 307 21.82 -1.63 14.78
N LEU A 308 20.65 -1.26 14.26
CA LEU A 308 20.29 -1.42 12.86
C LEU A 308 19.76 -0.10 12.27
N SER A 309 20.23 0.24 11.07
CA SER A 309 19.65 1.31 10.26
C SER A 309 19.46 0.87 8.81
N PRO A 310 18.42 1.37 8.13
CA PRO A 310 18.15 1.03 6.75
C PRO A 310 19.10 1.76 5.80
N PRO A 311 19.22 1.32 4.54
CA PRO A 311 19.83 2.14 3.49
C PRO A 311 19.02 3.43 3.29
N THR A 312 19.68 4.53 2.93
CA THR A 312 19.02 5.84 2.64
C THR A 312 18.66 6.02 1.17
N SER A 313 19.08 5.10 0.30
CA SER A 313 18.83 5.12 -1.14
C SER A 313 18.67 3.71 -1.70
N GLY A 314 18.23 3.61 -2.96
CA GLY A 314 17.96 2.34 -3.62
C GLY A 314 16.54 1.80 -3.37
N PRO A 315 16.21 0.63 -3.95
CA PRO A 315 14.85 0.11 -3.97
C PRO A 315 14.30 -0.21 -2.58
N TYR A 316 15.16 -0.47 -1.59
CA TYR A 316 14.78 -0.82 -0.22
C TYR A 316 15.11 0.28 0.80
N ALA A 317 15.33 1.51 0.34
CA ALA A 317 15.61 2.65 1.21
C ALA A 317 14.56 2.78 2.33
N GLY A 318 15.00 2.97 3.56
CA GLY A 318 14.11 3.08 4.72
C GLY A 318 13.60 1.76 5.29
N ILE A 319 13.87 0.60 4.69
CA ILE A 319 13.43 -0.70 5.20
C ILE A 319 14.60 -1.41 5.89
N THR A 320 14.44 -1.71 7.18
CA THR A 320 15.48 -2.39 7.98
C THR A 320 15.21 -3.87 8.10
N ILE A 321 13.96 -4.23 8.44
CA ILE A 321 13.51 -5.61 8.54
C ILE A 321 12.25 -5.75 7.69
N PHE A 322 12.25 -6.73 6.79
CA PHE A 322 11.12 -7.10 5.97
C PHE A 322 10.89 -8.59 6.12
N GLN A 323 9.80 -8.98 6.77
CA GLN A 323 9.36 -10.35 6.85
C GLN A 323 8.33 -10.59 5.75
N ALA A 324 8.58 -11.62 4.93
CA ALA A 324 7.75 -11.88 3.76
C ALA A 324 6.35 -12.33 4.14
N HIS A 325 5.37 -12.04 3.28
CA HIS A 325 4.05 -12.64 3.38
C HIS A 325 4.13 -14.17 3.42
N GLY A 326 3.26 -14.79 4.22
CA GLY A 326 3.23 -16.21 4.55
C GLY A 326 4.17 -16.61 5.69
N ASN A 327 5.10 -15.75 6.12
CA ASN A 327 5.92 -16.01 7.31
C ASN A 327 5.21 -15.52 8.58
N THR A 328 4.65 -16.45 9.34
CA THR A 328 3.92 -16.19 10.59
C THR A 328 4.80 -16.29 11.85
N GLN A 329 6.13 -16.39 11.71
CA GLN A 329 7.02 -16.50 12.87
C GLN A 329 7.05 -15.18 13.65
N PRO A 330 6.90 -15.19 14.99
CA PRO A 330 6.86 -13.97 15.77
C PRO A 330 8.20 -13.23 15.73
N LEU A 331 8.12 -11.92 15.57
CA LEU A 331 9.27 -11.01 15.54
C LEU A 331 9.43 -10.37 16.92
N LEU A 332 10.45 -10.77 17.66
CA LEU A 332 10.74 -10.23 19.00
C LEU A 332 11.95 -9.29 18.95
N LEU A 333 11.73 -8.06 19.37
CA LEU A 333 12.76 -7.03 19.48
C LEU A 333 12.73 -6.44 20.89
N ASN A 334 13.52 -7.03 21.78
CA ASN A 334 13.75 -6.56 23.13
C ASN A 334 15.23 -6.21 23.28
N GLY A 335 15.62 -5.02 22.82
CA GLY A 335 17.01 -4.59 22.88
C GLY A 335 17.37 -4.05 24.26
N GLY A 336 18.52 -4.45 24.80
CA GLY A 336 19.05 -3.88 26.03
C GLY A 336 19.45 -2.40 25.90
N SER A 337 19.97 -1.83 27.00
CA SER A 337 20.55 -0.48 27.05
C SER A 337 21.52 -0.22 25.86
N GLY A 338 21.37 0.94 25.23
CA GLY A 338 22.12 1.34 24.03
C GLY A 338 21.67 0.75 22.69
N SER A 339 20.59 -0.04 22.65
CA SER A 339 20.04 -0.55 21.39
C SER A 339 19.32 0.55 20.60
N VAL A 340 19.54 0.59 19.28
CA VAL A 340 18.93 1.58 18.37
C VAL A 340 18.48 0.87 17.11
N VAL A 341 17.19 0.98 16.78
CA VAL A 341 16.67 0.50 15.49
C VAL A 341 15.88 1.63 14.85
N SER A 342 16.20 1.94 13.60
CA SER A 342 15.45 2.87 12.76
C SER A 342 14.95 2.17 11.50
N GLY A 343 14.13 2.85 10.71
CA GLY A 343 13.50 2.33 9.50
C GLY A 343 12.17 1.63 9.73
N PHE A 344 11.66 1.03 8.66
CA PHE A 344 10.52 0.13 8.70
C PHE A 344 10.94 -1.24 9.24
N ILE A 345 10.12 -1.73 10.16
CA ILE A 345 10.06 -3.12 10.58
C ILE A 345 8.69 -3.63 10.14
N TYR A 346 8.71 -4.50 9.14
CA TYR A 346 7.54 -4.98 8.43
C TYR A 346 7.38 -6.48 8.63
N ALA A 347 6.26 -6.92 9.20
CA ALA A 347 5.91 -8.32 9.38
C ALA A 347 4.39 -8.52 9.25
N PRO A 348 3.85 -8.45 8.02
CA PRO A 348 2.43 -8.24 7.78
C PRO A 348 1.54 -9.39 8.26
N ASP A 349 2.09 -10.61 8.34
CA ASP A 349 1.35 -11.82 8.73
C ASP A 349 1.89 -12.41 10.06
N ALA A 350 2.64 -11.62 10.84
CA ALA A 350 3.19 -12.06 12.13
C ALA A 350 3.10 -11.00 13.23
N ALA A 351 2.99 -11.49 14.46
CA ALA A 351 3.02 -10.66 15.65
C ALA A 351 4.41 -10.05 15.86
N ILE A 352 4.45 -8.73 16.06
CA ILE A 352 5.64 -7.98 16.45
C ILE A 352 5.55 -7.70 17.96
N THR A 353 6.53 -8.15 18.72
CA THR A 353 6.72 -7.71 20.11
C THR A 353 7.91 -6.78 20.18
N TYR A 354 7.64 -5.52 20.51
CA TYR A 354 8.66 -4.50 20.68
C TYR A 354 8.74 -4.09 22.16
N THR A 355 9.88 -4.36 22.77
CA THR A 355 10.21 -3.88 24.11
C THR A 355 11.24 -2.78 23.96
N GLY A 356 10.80 -1.54 24.15
CA GLY A 356 11.70 -0.40 24.12
C GLY A 356 12.70 -0.42 25.28
N ASN A 357 13.77 0.35 25.14
CA ASN A 357 14.86 0.43 26.11
C ASN A 357 14.85 1.73 26.92
N SER A 358 15.55 1.71 28.06
CA SER A 358 15.66 2.82 29.01
C SER A 358 16.42 4.06 28.51
N ASP A 359 17.10 3.99 27.35
CA ASP A 359 18.07 5.01 26.89
C ASP A 359 17.61 5.78 25.64
N MET A 360 16.34 5.68 25.28
CA MET A 360 15.81 6.44 24.15
C MET A 360 15.74 7.93 24.52
N ASN A 361 16.70 8.71 24.01
CA ASN A 361 16.74 10.17 24.12
C ASN A 361 15.38 10.79 23.75
N ALA A 362 15.07 11.96 24.32
CA ALA A 362 13.85 12.75 24.12
C ALA A 362 13.50 13.13 22.65
N GLN A 363 14.31 12.67 21.70
CA GLN A 363 14.10 12.84 20.27
C GLN A 363 13.57 11.55 19.60
N GLY A 364 13.63 10.34 20.20
CA GLY A 364 13.16 9.05 19.64
C GLY A 364 14.11 8.40 18.61
N SER A 365 13.70 7.31 17.95
CA SER A 365 14.30 6.82 16.68
C SER A 365 13.28 6.92 15.54
N CYS A 366 13.74 6.97 14.29
CA CYS A 366 12.84 6.98 13.12
C CYS A 366 12.36 5.57 12.78
N LEU A 367 11.57 5.01 13.69
CA LEU A 367 11.04 3.66 13.62
C LEU A 367 9.61 3.68 13.08
N ARG A 368 9.29 2.74 12.19
CA ARG A 368 7.93 2.46 11.73
C ARG A 368 7.65 0.98 11.90
N LEU A 369 6.65 0.63 12.71
CA LEU A 369 6.24 -0.76 12.92
C LEU A 369 4.98 -1.03 12.12
N VAL A 370 5.03 -2.05 11.29
CA VAL A 370 3.89 -2.54 10.52
C VAL A 370 3.86 -4.05 10.69
N GLY A 371 2.85 -4.56 11.38
CA GLY A 371 2.75 -5.97 11.72
C GLY A 371 1.31 -6.46 11.63
N ASP A 372 1.11 -7.77 11.69
CA ASP A 372 -0.23 -8.37 11.84
C ASP A 372 -0.87 -7.86 13.14
N THR A 373 -0.19 -8.13 14.26
CA THR A 373 -0.45 -7.55 15.58
C THR A 373 0.83 -6.97 16.18
N ILE A 374 0.71 -5.97 17.05
CA ILE A 374 1.84 -5.26 17.64
C ILE A 374 1.66 -5.16 19.16
N ALA A 375 2.53 -5.82 19.90
CA ALA A 375 2.64 -5.65 21.34
C ALA A 375 3.82 -4.74 21.68
N MET A 376 3.55 -3.63 22.36
CA MET A 376 4.59 -2.79 22.94
C MET A 376 4.64 -3.01 24.45
N ILE A 377 5.76 -3.56 24.93
CA ILE A 377 5.97 -3.91 26.33
C ILE A 377 7.33 -3.33 26.74
N GLY A 378 7.39 -2.08 27.18
CA GLY A 378 8.58 -1.40 27.68
C GLY A 378 8.56 0.08 27.31
N ASN A 379 9.41 0.89 27.95
CA ASN A 379 9.52 2.31 27.62
C ASN A 379 10.06 2.48 26.20
N SER A 380 9.31 3.14 25.32
CA SER A 380 9.56 3.27 23.89
C SER A 380 9.35 4.72 23.44
N ALA A 381 10.28 5.29 22.68
CA ALA A 381 10.11 6.62 22.08
C ALA A 381 10.43 6.61 20.58
N VAL A 382 9.54 7.17 19.77
CA VAL A 382 9.61 7.24 18.30
C VAL A 382 9.47 8.70 17.86
N LYS A 383 10.28 9.15 16.90
CA LYS A 383 10.13 10.49 16.28
C LYS A 383 9.15 10.46 15.10
N SER A 384 8.39 11.55 14.93
CA SER A 384 7.50 11.76 13.79
C SER A 384 8.26 12.13 12.50
N GLU A 385 9.20 13.08 12.57
CA GLU A 385 9.93 13.58 11.40
C GLU A 385 11.03 12.61 10.96
N CYS A 386 10.74 11.82 9.91
CA CYS A 386 11.60 10.70 9.49
C CYS A 386 11.76 10.55 7.98
N THR A 387 11.40 11.59 7.21
CA THR A 387 11.30 11.50 5.75
C THR A 387 12.62 11.11 5.08
N ALA A 388 13.76 11.58 5.59
CA ALA A 388 15.08 11.28 5.03
C ALA A 388 15.53 9.84 5.36
N GLU A 389 15.29 9.39 6.60
CA GLU A 389 15.66 8.08 7.11
C GLU A 389 14.80 6.95 6.53
N LEU A 390 13.58 7.28 6.11
CA LEU A 390 12.64 6.33 5.51
C LEU A 390 12.72 6.29 3.98
N GLY A 391 13.70 6.97 3.37
CA GLY A 391 13.88 6.96 1.91
C GLY A 391 12.67 7.49 1.16
N GLY A 392 11.95 8.46 1.73
CA GLY A 392 10.70 9.02 1.18
C GLY A 392 9.45 8.15 1.38
N ARG A 393 9.56 6.97 2.00
CA ARG A 393 8.40 6.12 2.30
C ARG A 393 7.61 6.66 3.49
N ALA A 394 6.29 6.61 3.38
CA ALA A 394 5.37 7.00 4.43
C ALA A 394 4.29 5.94 4.63
N ALA A 395 3.93 5.69 5.88
CA ALA A 395 2.72 4.98 6.25
C ALA A 395 1.67 6.01 6.64
N TYR A 396 0.44 5.84 6.17
CA TYR A 396 -0.66 6.77 6.44
C TYR A 396 -1.82 6.03 7.09
N ALA A 397 -2.42 6.67 8.09
CA ALA A 397 -3.67 6.24 8.72
C ALA A 397 -4.80 7.23 8.42
N GLY A 398 -6.01 6.71 8.27
CA GLY A 398 -7.22 7.51 8.00
C GLY A 398 -7.23 8.16 6.61
N ARG A 399 -6.49 7.58 5.64
CA ARG A 399 -6.51 8.02 4.24
C ARG A 399 -7.91 7.80 3.66
N MET A 400 -8.51 8.83 3.08
CA MET A 400 -9.83 8.76 2.46
C MET A 400 -9.74 9.07 0.97
N ILE A 401 -10.37 8.22 0.18
CA ILE A 401 -10.42 8.33 -1.27
C ILE A 401 -11.89 8.34 -1.65
N THR A 402 -12.32 9.37 -2.39
CA THR A 402 -13.72 9.52 -2.78
C THR A 402 -13.79 9.88 -4.25
N LEU A 403 -14.63 9.18 -5.01
CA LEU A 403 -14.96 9.59 -6.37
C LEU A 403 -15.63 10.98 -6.31
N ALA A 404 -15.00 11.96 -6.94
CA ALA A 404 -15.55 13.28 -7.16
C ALA A 404 -16.25 13.25 -8.53
N LYS A 405 -17.59 13.21 -8.51
CA LYS A 405 -18.40 13.31 -9.73
C LYS A 405 -18.48 14.75 -10.23
#